data_AF-A0AAF0T3U4-F1
#
_entry.id   AF-A0AAF0T3U4-F1
#
_cell.length_a   1.000
_cell.length_b   1.000
_cell.length_c   1.000
_cell.angle_alpha   90.00
_cell.angle_beta   90.00
_cell.angle_gamma   90.00
#
_symmetry.space_group_name_H-M   'P 1'
#
loop_
_entity.id
_entity.type
_entity.pdbx_description
1 polymer ?
#
loop_
_entity_poly.entity_id
_entity_poly.type
_entity_poly.pdbx_seq_one_letter_code
_entity_poly.pdbx_strand_id
1 'polypeptide(L)'
;MTTDTDSNDDTELYSTVGPDIAASQEDREQAARIIDVIESLDTLTKEDIIDEYERKYPNTKTFNDERTTGGLEKKYRPAALDLPGFGEKRETCGKPIPHVCDCCGEMVKIGRTCSQSMCPRCAPKWVLKTAPGIVNNIMGAARMMSANNDYDAVYKHHAVLSPPEDLYIDAENPEQELISLAQEFMAEIDMQGIALYHPWTGQPTEDDEGDDAVLNEAEDFEQNHDDDIGEWKERLFEGRDWYGDVREELQHRPHIHLIGACPWFPGGDVTKLVNAETDWVIHRITGKREGNSPISLGGIRDVARAVVYALSHVAIDTREDGKGGDHNKYIYGKKGKEFLNADDRDLEEAKAKCNAVAPLLLGIEKMEASCREEIPEEETDHDSDPADEDALDDLEDDAETSSTDEDEISMATCHGNLVSIDRADFVDDEEWRSKALFADEAVRAKQEWEEKGGWEGWLERQTGQARLPTDGAESVDSPPPG
;
A
#
# COMPACT_ATOMS: atom_id res chain seq x y z
N MET A 1 41.84 55.49 42.43
CA MET A 1 40.43 55.05 42.38
C MET A 1 40.27 54.34 41.05
N THR A 2 40.49 53.04 41.10
CA THR A 2 40.37 52.08 40.01
C THR A 2 38.90 51.78 39.82
N THR A 3 38.35 52.07 38.65
CA THR A 3 36.98 51.73 38.29
C THR A 3 36.99 50.39 37.57
N ASP A 4 36.18 49.49 38.11
CA ASP A 4 35.93 48.13 37.67
C ASP A 4 35.49 48.06 36.21
N THR A 5 36.05 47.10 35.49
CA THR A 5 35.56 46.61 34.20
C THR A 5 34.70 45.39 34.47
N ASP A 6 33.38 45.59 34.50
CA ASP A 6 32.41 44.51 34.43
C ASP A 6 32.41 43.94 33.00
N SER A 7 32.80 42.68 32.90
CA SER A 7 32.64 41.84 31.72
C SER A 7 31.16 41.48 31.57
N ASN A 8 30.49 42.07 30.58
CA ASN A 8 29.25 41.52 30.06
C ASN A 8 29.59 40.22 29.32
N ASP A 9 29.23 39.12 29.97
CA ASP A 9 29.17 37.79 29.40
C ASP A 9 27.89 37.74 28.54
N ASP A 10 28.01 38.15 27.27
CA ASP A 10 26.97 38.00 26.26
C ASP A 10 26.88 36.51 25.89
N THR A 11 26.29 35.71 26.79
CA THR A 11 25.69 34.44 26.42
C THR A 11 24.37 34.76 25.73
N GLU A 12 24.43 34.85 24.39
CA GLU A 12 23.25 34.80 23.53
C GLU A 12 22.45 33.53 23.87
N LEU A 13 21.46 33.68 24.75
CA LEU A 13 20.31 32.78 24.80
C LEU A 13 19.62 32.91 23.44
N TYR A 14 19.94 32.00 22.53
CA TYR A 14 19.02 31.61 21.46
C TYR A 14 17.79 31.02 22.15
N SER A 15 16.90 31.89 22.60
CA SER A 15 15.52 31.56 22.91
C SER A 15 14.87 31.26 21.56
N THR A 16 14.93 29.98 21.16
CA THR A 16 14.05 29.39 20.18
C THR A 16 12.63 29.55 20.69
N VAL A 17 12.03 30.72 20.40
CA VAL A 17 10.59 30.93 20.60
C VAL A 17 9.91 30.16 19.49
N GLY A 18 9.81 28.84 19.65
CA GLY A 18 8.86 28.04 18.89
C GLY A 18 7.44 28.59 19.11
N PRO A 19 6.50 28.32 18.19
CA PRO A 19 5.11 28.72 18.37
C PRO A 19 4.62 28.27 19.76
N ASP A 20 3.91 29.15 20.46
CA ASP A 20 3.38 28.90 21.80
C ASP A 20 2.21 27.90 21.71
N ILE A 21 2.52 26.65 21.42
CA ILE A 21 1.56 25.54 21.34
C ILE A 21 1.15 25.22 22.78
N ALA A 22 -0.13 25.45 23.08
CA ALA A 22 -0.73 25.23 24.38
C ALA A 22 -0.96 23.73 24.68
N ALA A 23 0.07 22.91 24.49
CA ALA A 23 0.07 21.47 24.72
C ALA A 23 0.13 21.11 26.20
N SER A 24 -0.57 20.05 26.60
CA SER A 24 -0.48 19.52 27.97
C SER A 24 0.91 18.94 28.25
N GLN A 25 1.24 18.71 29.53
CA GLN A 25 2.51 18.05 29.88
C GLN A 25 2.58 16.63 29.28
N GLU A 26 1.46 15.91 29.25
CA GLU A 26 1.39 14.57 28.65
C GLU A 26 1.67 14.60 27.16
N ASP A 27 1.09 15.55 26.43
CA ASP A 27 1.33 15.72 24.98
C ASP A 27 2.81 16.02 24.69
N ARG A 28 3.45 16.85 25.53
CA ARG A 28 4.88 17.17 25.41
C ARG A 28 5.76 15.96 25.68
N GLU A 29 5.42 15.15 26.69
CA GLU A 29 6.14 13.91 26.99
C GLU A 29 5.97 12.87 25.88
N GLN A 30 4.79 12.79 25.26
CA GLN A 30 4.55 11.91 24.10
C GLN A 30 5.30 12.39 22.86
N ALA A 31 5.23 13.69 22.55
CA ALA A 31 5.97 14.28 21.43
C ALA A 31 7.48 14.06 21.58
N ALA A 32 8.04 14.26 22.78
CA ALA A 32 9.45 14.04 23.04
C ALA A 32 9.91 12.61 22.71
N ARG A 33 9.13 11.58 23.06
CA ARG A 33 9.48 10.18 22.73
C ARG A 33 9.41 9.89 21.23
N ILE A 34 8.46 10.51 20.53
CA ILE A 34 8.37 10.41 19.06
C ILE A 34 9.57 11.12 18.40
N ILE A 35 9.93 12.30 18.90
CA ILE A 35 11.11 13.06 18.45
C ILE A 35 12.38 12.22 18.67
N ASP A 36 12.56 11.61 19.84
CA ASP A 36 13.71 10.74 20.13
C ASP A 36 13.83 9.58 19.11
N VAL A 37 12.70 9.00 18.67
CA VAL A 37 12.68 7.97 17.63
C VAL A 37 13.12 8.57 16.29
N ILE A 38 12.56 9.71 15.87
CA ILE A 38 12.93 10.40 14.63
C ILE A 38 14.42 10.77 14.60
N GLU A 39 14.93 11.33 15.69
CA GLU A 39 16.32 11.76 15.83
C GLU A 39 17.32 10.59 15.92
N SER A 40 16.85 9.37 16.15
CA SER A 40 17.70 8.17 16.09
C SER A 40 18.04 7.74 14.66
N LEU A 41 17.38 8.31 13.65
CA LEU A 41 17.73 8.09 12.25
C LEU A 41 19.06 8.81 11.93
N ASP A 42 20.04 8.05 11.46
CA ASP A 42 21.33 8.60 11.02
C ASP A 42 21.15 9.44 9.74
N THR A 43 21.07 10.77 9.92
CA THR A 43 20.84 11.73 8.84
C THR A 43 22.09 12.53 8.48
N LEU A 44 22.10 13.10 7.28
CA LEU A 44 23.15 13.99 6.78
C LEU A 44 22.57 15.36 6.43
N THR A 45 23.34 16.41 6.67
CA THR A 45 23.05 17.71 6.07
C THR A 45 23.52 17.76 4.62
N LYS A 46 23.06 18.75 3.85
CA LYS A 46 23.57 19.00 2.49
C LYS A 46 25.08 19.28 2.53
N GLU A 47 25.53 20.00 3.55
CA GLU A 47 26.93 20.31 3.82
C GLU A 47 27.75 19.03 4.05
N ASP A 48 27.24 18.06 4.84
CA ASP A 48 27.92 16.77 5.06
C ASP A 48 28.12 15.99 3.76
N ILE A 49 27.11 15.97 2.88
CA ILE A 49 27.19 15.31 1.56
C ILE A 49 28.24 15.99 0.67
N ILE A 50 28.27 17.32 0.66
CA ILE A 50 29.27 18.11 -0.08
C ILE A 50 30.67 17.79 0.45
N ASP A 51 30.87 17.83 1.76
CA ASP A 51 32.15 17.56 2.42
C ASP A 51 32.63 16.12 2.17
N GLU A 52 31.72 15.13 2.22
CA GLU A 52 32.06 13.73 1.91
C GLU A 52 32.53 13.59 0.46
N TYR A 53 31.85 14.26 -0.48
CA TYR A 53 32.20 14.24 -1.88
C TYR A 53 33.55 14.91 -2.15
N GLU A 54 33.77 16.12 -1.64
CA GLU A 54 35.03 16.86 -1.83
C GLU A 54 36.21 16.07 -1.25
N ARG A 55 36.03 15.41 -0.10
CA ARG A 55 37.02 14.51 0.49
C ARG A 55 37.33 13.31 -0.41
N LYS A 56 36.32 12.74 -1.07
CA LYS A 56 36.48 11.58 -1.97
C LYS A 56 37.08 11.97 -3.33
N TYR A 57 36.83 13.20 -3.79
CA TYR A 57 37.25 13.72 -5.10
C TYR A 57 37.95 15.09 -4.99
N PRO A 58 39.13 15.19 -4.37
CA PRO A 58 39.78 16.48 -4.05
C PRO A 58 40.25 17.29 -5.27
N ASN A 59 40.13 16.75 -6.49
CA ASN A 59 40.58 17.38 -7.74
C ASN A 59 39.43 17.75 -8.70
N THR A 60 38.17 17.45 -8.37
CA THR A 60 37.03 17.93 -9.17
C THR A 60 36.83 19.41 -8.90
N LYS A 61 36.99 20.25 -9.93
CA LYS A 61 36.83 21.71 -9.82
C LYS A 61 35.39 22.03 -9.42
N THR A 62 35.25 22.71 -8.27
CA THR A 62 34.11 23.54 -7.81
C THR A 62 32.71 23.00 -8.14
N PHE A 63 32.05 22.55 -7.08
CA PHE A 63 30.67 22.06 -6.97
C PHE A 63 29.65 23.18 -7.24
N ASN A 64 29.67 23.77 -8.44
CA ASN A 64 28.83 24.92 -8.83
C ASN A 64 27.74 24.55 -9.85
N ASP A 65 27.52 23.26 -10.13
CA ASP A 65 26.48 22.81 -11.05
C ASP A 65 25.49 21.92 -10.30
N GLU A 66 24.21 22.35 -10.26
CA GLU A 66 23.03 21.66 -9.70
C GLU A 66 22.90 20.22 -10.22
N ARG A 67 23.50 19.92 -11.38
CA ARG A 67 23.54 18.58 -11.94
C ARG A 67 24.38 17.60 -11.12
N THR A 68 25.39 18.09 -10.40
CA THR A 68 26.33 17.28 -9.61
C THR A 68 25.80 17.01 -8.21
N THR A 69 25.22 18.01 -7.57
CA THR A 69 24.48 17.89 -6.29
C THR A 69 23.36 16.85 -6.44
N GLY A 70 22.53 16.98 -7.47
CA GLY A 70 21.38 16.10 -7.69
C GLY A 70 21.75 14.62 -7.92
N GLY A 71 22.97 14.30 -8.35
CA GLY A 71 23.43 12.91 -8.47
C GLY A 71 23.86 12.29 -7.13
N LEU A 72 24.37 13.10 -6.22
CA LEU A 72 24.85 12.65 -4.90
C LEU A 72 23.72 12.61 -3.89
N GLU A 73 22.85 13.61 -3.91
CA GLU A 73 21.63 13.65 -3.11
C GLU A 73 20.76 12.41 -3.34
N LYS A 74 20.66 11.95 -4.58
CA LYS A 74 19.93 10.70 -4.93
C LYS A 74 20.44 9.46 -4.23
N LYS A 75 21.70 9.42 -3.76
CA LYS A 75 22.26 8.29 -3.02
C LYS A 75 21.70 8.23 -1.60
N TYR A 76 21.50 9.38 -0.97
CA TYR A 76 21.13 9.48 0.45
C TYR A 76 19.64 9.73 0.66
N ARG A 77 18.91 10.12 -0.39
CA ARG A 77 17.44 10.20 -0.33
C ARG A 77 16.81 8.81 -0.46
N PRO A 78 15.68 8.55 0.23
CA PRO A 78 14.83 7.41 -0.06
C PRO A 78 14.61 7.26 -1.57
N ALA A 79 14.76 6.05 -2.09
CA ALA A 79 14.77 5.84 -3.53
C ALA A 79 13.40 6.10 -4.16
N ALA A 80 13.41 6.78 -5.30
CA ALA A 80 12.27 7.04 -6.17
C ALA A 80 11.92 5.79 -7.01
N LEU A 81 11.47 4.73 -6.33
CA LEU A 81 11.23 3.39 -6.90
C LEU A 81 10.00 3.36 -7.82
N ASP A 82 9.87 2.30 -8.61
CA ASP A 82 8.73 2.13 -9.52
C ASP A 82 7.43 1.84 -8.78
N LEU A 83 6.30 2.05 -9.47
CA LEU A 83 4.98 1.71 -8.98
C LEU A 83 4.46 0.40 -9.61
N PRO A 84 3.47 -0.27 -8.98
CA PRO A 84 2.86 -1.46 -9.54
C PRO A 84 2.27 -1.21 -10.92
N GLY A 85 2.41 -2.17 -11.83
CA GLY A 85 1.82 -2.15 -13.16
C GLY A 85 2.70 -1.55 -14.28
N PHE A 86 3.92 -1.08 -14.02
CA PHE A 86 4.73 -0.39 -15.04
C PHE A 86 5.89 -1.21 -15.65
N GLY A 87 5.89 -2.52 -15.49
CA GLY A 87 6.89 -3.42 -16.08
C GLY A 87 6.34 -4.26 -17.22
N GLU A 88 7.00 -5.38 -17.50
CA GLU A 88 6.65 -6.22 -18.64
C GLU A 88 5.65 -7.33 -18.29
N LYS A 89 4.77 -7.63 -19.25
CA LYS A 89 3.90 -8.81 -19.18
C LYS A 89 4.75 -10.04 -19.49
N ARG A 90 4.68 -11.08 -18.65
CA ARG A 90 5.19 -12.41 -19.04
C ARG A 90 4.55 -12.88 -20.33
N GLU A 91 5.27 -13.67 -21.11
CA GLU A 91 4.81 -14.19 -22.40
C GLU A 91 3.50 -15.01 -22.31
N THR A 92 3.22 -15.58 -21.13
CA THR A 92 2.00 -16.36 -20.87
C THR A 92 0.85 -15.54 -20.29
N CYS A 93 1.10 -14.30 -19.86
CA CYS A 93 0.10 -13.42 -19.29
C CYS A 93 -0.98 -13.10 -20.34
N GLY A 94 -2.25 -13.19 -19.95
CA GLY A 94 -3.39 -12.85 -20.81
C GLY A 94 -3.81 -13.97 -21.77
N LYS A 95 -3.00 -15.02 -21.96
CA LYS A 95 -3.42 -16.20 -22.71
C LYS A 95 -4.60 -16.85 -21.97
N PRO A 96 -5.77 -17.08 -22.61
CA PRO A 96 -6.97 -17.54 -21.91
C PRO A 96 -6.67 -18.82 -21.12
N ILE A 97 -7.25 -19.05 -19.95
CA ILE A 97 -7.27 -20.37 -19.31
C ILE A 97 -8.57 -20.51 -18.52
N PRO A 98 -9.07 -21.74 -18.32
CA PRO A 98 -10.15 -21.96 -17.39
C PRO A 98 -9.72 -21.54 -15.98
N HIS A 99 -10.62 -20.83 -15.29
CA HIS A 99 -10.55 -20.53 -13.87
C HIS A 99 -11.79 -21.09 -13.19
N VAL A 100 -11.64 -21.51 -11.95
CA VAL A 100 -12.67 -22.07 -11.09
C VAL A 100 -12.91 -21.06 -9.97
N CYS A 101 -14.16 -20.71 -9.71
CA CYS A 101 -14.52 -19.99 -8.49
C CYS A 101 -14.31 -20.89 -7.25
N ASP A 102 -13.55 -20.44 -6.26
CA ASP A 102 -13.32 -21.19 -5.01
C ASP A 102 -14.54 -21.24 -4.07
N CYS A 103 -15.59 -20.47 -4.36
CA CYS A 103 -16.86 -20.49 -3.61
C CYS A 103 -17.89 -21.39 -4.29
N CYS A 104 -18.42 -20.99 -5.46
CA CYS A 104 -19.51 -21.73 -6.11
C CYS A 104 -19.04 -22.80 -7.12
N GLY A 105 -17.77 -22.80 -7.54
CA GLY A 105 -17.25 -23.71 -8.57
C GLY A 105 -17.45 -23.25 -10.01
N GLU A 106 -18.06 -22.08 -10.24
CA GLU A 106 -18.33 -21.57 -11.59
C GLU A 106 -17.06 -21.45 -12.44
N MET A 107 -17.18 -21.80 -13.72
CA MET A 107 -16.06 -21.89 -14.66
C MET A 107 -16.00 -20.67 -15.58
N VAL A 108 -15.00 -19.81 -15.35
CA VAL A 108 -14.80 -18.61 -16.19
C VAL A 108 -13.53 -18.76 -17.02
N LYS A 109 -13.57 -18.32 -18.28
CA LYS A 109 -12.37 -18.23 -19.13
C LYS A 109 -11.82 -16.81 -19.09
N ILE A 110 -10.81 -16.59 -18.27
CA ILE A 110 -10.05 -15.32 -18.24
C ILE A 110 -8.59 -15.58 -18.62
N GLY A 111 -7.89 -14.53 -19.04
CA GLY A 111 -6.46 -14.63 -19.35
C GLY A 111 -5.64 -15.05 -18.12
N ARG A 112 -4.64 -15.92 -18.31
CA ARG A 112 -3.71 -16.36 -17.26
C ARG A 112 -3.10 -15.15 -16.55
N THR A 113 -3.13 -15.17 -15.23
CA THR A 113 -2.64 -14.06 -14.41
C THR A 113 -1.30 -14.39 -13.80
N CYS A 114 -0.23 -13.68 -14.19
CA CYS A 114 1.10 -13.90 -13.61
C CYS A 114 1.22 -13.44 -12.15
N SER A 115 0.28 -12.58 -11.69
CA SER A 115 0.25 -12.02 -10.33
C SER A 115 1.57 -11.34 -9.93
N GLN A 116 2.31 -10.78 -10.88
CA GLN A 116 3.47 -9.93 -10.61
C GLN A 116 3.02 -8.50 -10.36
N SER A 117 3.64 -7.84 -9.36
CA SER A 117 3.38 -6.44 -9.03
C SER A 117 3.65 -5.49 -10.19
N MET A 118 4.70 -5.73 -10.98
CA MET A 118 5.04 -4.86 -12.12
C MET A 118 4.23 -5.16 -13.39
N CYS A 119 3.50 -6.27 -13.48
CA CYS A 119 2.79 -6.58 -14.73
C CYS A 119 1.58 -5.65 -14.91
N PRO A 120 1.47 -4.83 -15.97
CA PRO A 120 0.38 -3.84 -16.15
C PRO A 120 -1.01 -4.44 -16.10
N ARG A 121 -1.15 -5.69 -16.54
CA ARG A 121 -2.43 -6.42 -16.50
C ARG A 121 -2.70 -7.06 -15.14
N CYS A 122 -1.66 -7.51 -14.44
CA CYS A 122 -1.81 -8.44 -13.30
C CYS A 122 -1.49 -7.81 -11.95
N ALA A 123 -0.98 -6.58 -11.91
CA ALA A 123 -0.71 -5.84 -10.70
C ALA A 123 -1.95 -5.74 -9.78
N PRO A 124 -3.17 -5.48 -10.29
CA PRO A 124 -4.36 -5.50 -9.44
C PRO A 124 -4.63 -6.87 -8.80
N LYS A 125 -4.38 -7.97 -9.52
CA LYS A 125 -4.51 -9.32 -8.95
C LYS A 125 -3.40 -9.62 -7.94
N TRP A 126 -2.21 -9.04 -8.11
CA TRP A 126 -1.15 -9.10 -7.10
C TRP A 126 -1.59 -8.38 -5.81
N VAL A 127 -2.22 -7.21 -5.91
CA VAL A 127 -2.83 -6.51 -4.76
C VAL A 127 -3.87 -7.41 -4.08
N LEU A 128 -4.83 -7.94 -4.84
CA LEU A 128 -5.89 -8.83 -4.32
C LEU A 128 -5.36 -10.13 -3.68
N LYS A 129 -4.20 -10.61 -4.13
CA LYS A 129 -3.54 -11.77 -3.52
C LYS A 129 -2.82 -11.41 -2.21
N THR A 130 -2.30 -10.19 -2.13
CA THR A 130 -1.45 -9.74 -1.00
C THR A 130 -2.28 -9.15 0.13
N ALA A 131 -3.30 -8.36 -0.20
CA ALA A 131 -4.10 -7.60 0.77
C ALA A 131 -4.81 -8.46 1.82
N PRO A 132 -5.48 -9.59 1.49
CA PRO A 132 -6.31 -10.31 2.47
C PRO A 132 -5.54 -10.79 3.69
N GLY A 133 -4.30 -11.26 3.52
CA GLY A 133 -3.45 -11.67 4.64
C GLY A 133 -3.08 -10.51 5.56
N ILE A 134 -2.83 -9.33 5.01
CA ILE A 134 -2.54 -8.12 5.80
C ILE A 134 -3.79 -7.67 6.57
N VAL A 135 -4.96 -7.66 5.91
CA VAL A 135 -6.24 -7.30 6.52
C VAL A 135 -6.58 -8.26 7.66
N ASN A 136 -6.51 -9.58 7.41
CA ASN A 136 -6.72 -10.60 8.45
C ASN A 136 -5.80 -10.37 9.65
N ASN A 137 -4.53 -10.08 9.41
CA ASN A 137 -3.56 -9.89 10.48
C ASN A 137 -3.82 -8.62 11.31
N ILE A 138 -4.29 -7.52 10.70
CA ILE A 138 -4.71 -6.31 11.43
C ILE A 138 -5.94 -6.60 12.29
N MET A 139 -6.93 -7.33 11.74
CA MET A 139 -8.13 -7.71 12.48
C MET A 139 -7.82 -8.63 13.67
N GLY A 140 -6.95 -9.62 13.46
CA GLY A 140 -6.42 -10.48 14.51
C GLY A 140 -5.65 -9.71 15.58
N ALA A 141 -4.78 -8.79 15.19
CA ALA A 141 -4.06 -7.93 16.13
C ALA A 141 -5.02 -7.09 16.99
N ALA A 142 -5.98 -6.40 16.38
CA ALA A 142 -6.96 -5.59 17.09
C ALA A 142 -7.76 -6.43 18.11
N ARG A 143 -8.20 -7.63 17.71
CA ARG A 143 -8.92 -8.57 18.58
C ARG A 143 -8.06 -9.04 19.76
N MET A 144 -6.83 -9.48 19.50
CA MET A 144 -5.93 -10.00 20.53
C MET A 144 -5.46 -8.91 21.49
N MET A 145 -5.14 -7.72 20.99
CA MET A 145 -4.78 -6.58 21.83
C MET A 145 -5.97 -6.15 22.69
N SER A 146 -7.19 -6.07 22.13
CA SER A 146 -8.40 -5.75 22.92
C SER A 146 -8.70 -6.77 24.02
N ALA A 147 -8.37 -8.05 23.79
CA ALA A 147 -8.55 -9.09 24.81
C ALA A 147 -7.51 -9.03 25.94
N ASN A 148 -6.34 -8.43 25.67
CA ASN A 148 -5.21 -8.36 26.60
C ASN A 148 -5.10 -7.01 27.33
N ASN A 149 -5.60 -5.93 26.72
CA ASN A 149 -5.57 -4.60 27.34
C ASN A 149 -6.77 -4.46 28.26
N ASP A 150 -6.50 -4.50 29.57
CA ASP A 150 -7.45 -4.31 30.68
C ASP A 150 -8.28 -3.01 30.50
N TYR A 151 -9.30 -3.06 29.64
CA TYR A 151 -10.31 -2.03 29.32
C TYR A 151 -9.96 -0.93 28.30
N ASP A 152 -8.77 -0.90 27.70
CA ASP A 152 -8.50 0.08 26.64
C ASP A 152 -9.02 -0.41 25.28
N ALA A 153 -9.83 0.45 24.65
CA ALA A 153 -10.32 0.19 23.30
C ALA A 153 -9.16 0.25 22.30
N VAL A 154 -8.95 -0.83 21.55
CA VAL A 154 -7.97 -0.87 20.47
C VAL A 154 -8.66 -0.52 19.16
N TYR A 155 -8.17 0.53 18.53
CA TYR A 155 -8.70 1.02 17.27
C TYR A 155 -7.76 0.65 16.13
N LYS A 156 -8.31 0.69 14.92
CA LYS A 156 -7.58 0.43 13.69
C LYS A 156 -7.34 1.77 13.01
N HIS A 157 -6.11 1.99 12.56
CA HIS A 157 -5.65 3.26 12.05
C HIS A 157 -4.99 3.10 10.68
N HIS A 158 -5.24 4.07 9.81
CA HIS A 158 -4.48 4.38 8.62
C HIS A 158 -3.87 5.77 8.82
N ALA A 159 -2.56 5.86 8.70
CA ALA A 159 -1.84 7.11 8.84
C ALA A 159 -0.72 7.19 7.81
N VAL A 160 -0.18 8.39 7.64
CA VAL A 160 0.99 8.67 6.81
C VAL A 160 2.05 9.32 7.68
N LEU A 161 3.26 8.80 7.58
CA LEU A 161 4.48 9.43 8.10
C LEU A 161 5.26 10.00 6.91
N SER A 162 5.42 11.32 6.88
CA SER A 162 6.14 12.03 5.82
C SER A 162 7.38 12.73 6.38
N PRO A 163 8.57 12.44 5.86
CA PRO A 163 9.79 13.16 6.20
C PRO A 163 9.81 14.57 5.60
N PRO A 164 10.70 15.46 6.09
CA PRO A 164 11.01 16.71 5.40
C PRO A 164 11.61 16.47 4.00
N GLU A 165 11.40 17.40 3.07
CA GLU A 165 11.81 17.27 1.66
C GLU A 165 13.32 17.14 1.45
N ASP A 166 14.10 17.65 2.39
CA ASP A 166 15.56 17.61 2.42
C ASP A 166 16.10 16.56 3.40
N LEU A 167 15.31 15.53 3.73
CA LEU A 167 15.82 14.37 4.44
C LEU A 167 16.87 13.62 3.61
N TYR A 168 18.07 13.50 4.15
CA TYR A 168 19.14 12.63 3.66
C TYR A 168 19.55 11.64 4.75
N ILE A 169 19.62 10.36 4.41
CA ILE A 169 19.91 9.26 5.33
C ILE A 169 21.28 8.67 4.99
N ASP A 170 22.17 8.54 5.97
CA ASP A 170 23.49 7.92 5.79
C ASP A 170 23.40 6.39 5.76
N ALA A 171 22.78 5.86 4.70
CA ALA A 171 22.57 4.44 4.53
C ALA A 171 22.80 3.98 3.09
N GLU A 172 23.08 2.68 2.92
CA GLU A 172 23.16 2.06 1.60
C GLU A 172 21.77 1.96 0.94
N ASN A 173 20.73 1.74 1.76
CA ASN A 173 19.34 1.66 1.31
C ASN A 173 18.46 2.60 2.17
N PRO A 174 18.48 3.92 1.89
CA PRO A 174 17.75 4.92 2.68
C PRO A 174 16.26 4.59 2.90
N GLU A 175 15.57 4.05 1.89
CA GLU A 175 14.17 3.64 2.01
C GLU A 175 13.93 2.49 3.00
N GLN A 176 14.92 1.62 3.22
CA GLN A 176 14.82 0.55 4.23
C GLN A 176 15.00 1.11 5.64
N GLU A 177 15.94 2.05 5.83
CA GLU A 177 16.10 2.72 7.12
C GLU A 177 14.89 3.59 7.46
N LEU A 178 14.28 4.22 6.45
CA LEU A 178 13.01 4.92 6.61
C LEU A 178 11.87 3.98 7.07
N ILE A 179 11.82 2.74 6.54
CA ILE A 179 10.90 1.70 7.03
C ILE A 179 11.25 1.24 8.44
N SER A 180 12.53 1.07 8.78
CA SER A 180 12.98 0.72 10.13
C SER A 180 12.52 1.76 11.14
N LEU A 181 12.70 3.05 10.83
CA LEU A 181 12.19 4.16 11.64
C LEU A 181 10.68 4.05 11.84
N ALA A 182 9.90 3.81 10.78
CA ALA A 182 8.46 3.61 10.92
C ALA A 182 8.10 2.44 11.85
N GLN A 183 8.86 1.34 11.81
CA GLN A 183 8.66 0.21 12.73
C GLN A 183 9.02 0.53 14.18
N GLU A 184 9.94 1.47 14.41
CA GLU A 184 10.27 1.99 15.75
C GLU A 184 9.19 2.95 16.24
N PHE A 185 8.73 3.87 15.39
CA PHE A 185 7.58 4.73 15.66
C PHE A 185 6.33 3.90 16.01
N MET A 186 6.02 2.88 15.20
CA MET A 186 4.94 1.94 15.49
C MET A 186 5.13 1.24 16.84
N ALA A 187 6.37 0.94 17.25
CA ALA A 187 6.64 0.34 18.56
C ALA A 187 6.30 1.31 19.70
N GLU A 188 6.70 2.58 19.54
CA GLU A 188 6.52 3.64 20.54
C GLU A 188 5.04 3.88 20.84
N ILE A 189 4.17 3.78 19.83
CA ILE A 189 2.72 3.94 19.98
C ILE A 189 1.97 2.62 20.19
N ASP A 190 2.68 1.52 20.46
CA ASP A 190 2.15 0.15 20.56
C ASP A 190 1.25 -0.26 19.37
N MET A 191 1.61 0.20 18.16
CA MET A 191 0.95 -0.20 16.93
C MET A 191 1.46 -1.54 16.41
N GLN A 192 0.49 -2.42 16.14
CA GLN A 192 0.72 -3.71 15.49
C GLN A 192 0.09 -3.71 14.09
N GLY A 193 0.90 -3.86 13.06
CA GLY A 193 0.47 -3.66 11.68
C GLY A 193 1.60 -3.72 10.66
N ILE A 194 1.40 -2.97 9.57
CA ILE A 194 2.31 -2.86 8.45
C ILE A 194 2.66 -1.39 8.13
N ALA A 195 3.90 -1.16 7.75
CA ALA A 195 4.41 0.07 7.16
C ALA A 195 4.70 -0.19 5.67
N LEU A 196 4.15 0.64 4.78
CA LEU A 196 4.28 0.51 3.32
C LEU A 196 4.91 1.80 2.78
N TYR A 197 6.06 1.68 2.10
CA TYR A 197 6.76 2.83 1.53
C TYR A 197 6.14 3.25 0.19
N HIS A 198 5.91 4.54 0.02
CA HIS A 198 5.38 5.14 -1.21
C HIS A 198 6.28 6.32 -1.63
N PRO A 199 6.88 6.33 -2.83
CA PRO A 199 7.86 7.36 -3.19
C PRO A 199 7.25 8.63 -3.77
N TRP A 200 5.97 8.60 -4.15
CA TRP A 200 5.39 9.57 -5.08
C TRP A 200 4.17 10.25 -4.49
N THR A 201 3.94 11.49 -4.90
CA THR A 201 2.63 12.16 -4.78
C THR A 201 2.32 12.83 -6.11
N GLY A 202 1.06 13.22 -6.33
CA GLY A 202 0.66 14.14 -7.39
C GLY A 202 1.50 15.43 -7.36
N GLN A 203 1.79 15.97 -8.53
CA GLN A 203 2.26 17.34 -8.66
C GLN A 203 1.08 18.30 -8.47
N PRO A 204 1.26 19.40 -7.73
CA PRO A 204 0.28 20.47 -7.69
C PRO A 204 0.02 20.99 -9.11
N THR A 205 -1.24 21.20 -9.47
CA THR A 205 -1.61 21.77 -10.77
C THR A 205 -1.66 23.30 -10.69
N GLU A 206 -1.43 24.01 -11.80
CA GLU A 206 -1.56 25.48 -11.83
C GLU A 206 -2.96 25.97 -11.43
N ASP A 207 -3.99 25.12 -11.57
CA ASP A 207 -5.37 25.43 -11.17
C ASP A 207 -5.57 25.38 -9.64
N ASP A 208 -4.63 24.77 -8.90
CA ASP A 208 -4.59 24.80 -7.43
C ASP A 208 -4.09 26.15 -6.89
N GLU A 209 -3.57 27.04 -7.75
CA GLU A 209 -3.11 28.40 -7.40
C GLU A 209 -4.24 29.44 -7.27
N GLY A 210 -5.47 29.02 -6.92
CA GLY A 210 -6.53 29.97 -6.54
C GLY A 210 -6.07 30.87 -5.39
N ASP A 211 -6.53 32.13 -5.33
CA ASP A 211 -6.11 33.24 -4.42
C ASP A 211 -6.02 32.91 -2.89
N ASP A 212 -6.43 31.71 -2.46
CA ASP A 212 -6.31 31.19 -1.10
C ASP A 212 -5.15 30.19 -0.90
N ALA A 213 -4.44 29.76 -1.95
CA ALA A 213 -3.23 28.92 -1.90
C ALA A 213 -1.97 29.71 -1.50
N VAL A 214 -2.11 30.64 -0.55
CA VAL A 214 -0.97 31.23 0.14
C VAL A 214 -0.45 30.17 1.09
N LEU A 215 0.58 29.45 0.65
CA LEU A 215 1.44 28.54 1.42
C LEU A 215 1.72 29.12 2.82
N ASN A 216 0.82 28.87 3.77
CA ASN A 216 0.98 29.26 5.16
C ASN A 216 1.45 28.02 5.92
N GLU A 217 2.60 28.21 6.55
CA GLU A 217 3.37 27.21 7.29
C GLU A 217 2.45 26.34 8.18
N ALA A 218 2.59 25.01 8.03
CA ALA A 218 1.96 23.91 8.78
C ALA A 218 0.46 23.60 8.57
N GLU A 219 -0.44 24.55 8.27
CA GLU A 219 -1.87 24.23 8.07
C GLU A 219 -2.18 23.69 6.65
N ASP A 220 -1.35 24.00 5.66
CA ASP A 220 -1.55 23.57 4.26
C ASP A 220 -1.05 22.15 3.95
N PHE A 221 -0.19 21.57 4.79
CA PHE A 221 0.30 20.21 4.52
C PHE A 221 -0.82 19.17 4.62
N GLU A 222 -1.77 19.34 5.55
CA GLU A 222 -2.94 18.46 5.63
C GLU A 222 -3.82 18.56 4.37
N GLN A 223 -3.92 19.74 3.74
CA GLN A 223 -4.66 19.92 2.48
C GLN A 223 -3.90 19.36 1.27
N ASN A 224 -2.57 19.49 1.24
CA ASN A 224 -1.70 19.02 0.15
C ASN A 224 -1.42 17.51 0.15
N HIS A 225 -2.03 16.75 1.07
CA HIS A 225 -2.02 15.27 1.08
C HIS A 225 -3.43 14.69 0.83
N ASP A 226 -4.45 15.54 0.78
CA ASP A 226 -5.81 15.17 0.36
C ASP A 226 -5.95 15.10 -1.17
N ASP A 227 -4.99 15.66 -1.92
CA ASP A 227 -5.00 15.78 -3.40
C ASP A 227 -5.04 14.41 -4.09
N ASP A 228 -4.22 13.47 -3.65
CA ASP A 228 -4.08 12.17 -4.32
C ASP A 228 -5.21 11.16 -4.00
N ILE A 229 -6.13 11.48 -3.09
CA ILE A 229 -7.15 10.54 -2.61
C ILE A 229 -8.13 10.21 -3.75
N GLY A 230 -7.95 9.02 -4.31
CA GLY A 230 -8.82 8.48 -5.36
C GLY A 230 -8.33 8.76 -6.78
N GLU A 231 -7.27 9.55 -6.95
CA GLU A 231 -6.65 9.83 -8.26
C GLU A 231 -5.78 8.66 -8.74
N TRP A 232 -5.22 7.87 -7.82
CA TRP A 232 -4.36 6.72 -8.16
C TRP A 232 -5.01 5.70 -9.09
N LYS A 233 -6.35 5.53 -9.04
CA LYS A 233 -7.06 4.61 -9.93
C LYS A 233 -7.01 5.06 -11.41
N GLU A 234 -6.85 6.37 -11.64
CA GLU A 234 -6.77 6.99 -12.98
C GLU A 234 -5.32 7.04 -13.49
N ARG A 235 -4.36 7.00 -12.56
CA ARG A 235 -2.92 6.91 -12.86
C ARG A 235 -2.49 5.47 -13.13
N LEU A 236 -3.07 4.51 -12.41
CA LEU A 236 -2.62 3.12 -12.39
C LEU A 236 -3.58 2.21 -13.12
N PHE A 237 -3.03 1.16 -13.74
CA PHE A 237 -3.79 0.04 -14.35
C PHE A 237 -4.67 0.38 -15.56
N GLU A 238 -4.69 1.63 -16.03
CA GLU A 238 -5.40 2.05 -17.24
C GLU A 238 -4.61 1.85 -18.55
N GLY A 239 -3.48 1.14 -18.49
CA GLY A 239 -2.61 0.92 -19.65
C GLY A 239 -1.81 2.16 -20.08
N ARG A 240 -1.72 3.15 -19.20
CA ARG A 240 -0.88 4.34 -19.32
C ARG A 240 0.61 3.98 -19.30
N ASP A 241 1.43 4.81 -19.95
CA ASP A 241 2.88 4.62 -19.95
C ASP A 241 3.50 5.22 -18.69
N TRP A 242 4.59 4.61 -18.19
CA TRP A 242 5.31 5.21 -17.05
C TRP A 242 6.08 6.45 -17.49
N TYR A 243 6.90 6.32 -18.53
CA TYR A 243 7.85 7.34 -18.98
C TYR A 243 7.22 8.23 -20.06
N GLY A 244 6.86 9.45 -19.69
CA GLY A 244 6.23 10.41 -20.60
C GLY A 244 4.72 10.53 -20.44
N ASP A 245 4.17 9.98 -19.36
CA ASP A 245 2.77 10.13 -18.98
C ASP A 245 2.67 10.16 -17.43
N VAL A 246 2.43 9.01 -16.78
CA VAL A 246 2.17 8.99 -15.31
C VAL A 246 3.32 9.59 -14.50
N ARG A 247 4.58 9.28 -14.84
CA ARG A 247 5.74 9.81 -14.11
C ARG A 247 5.83 11.34 -14.17
N GLU A 248 5.33 11.97 -15.23
CA GLU A 248 5.41 13.43 -15.41
C GLU A 248 4.40 14.17 -14.53
N GLU A 249 3.30 13.52 -14.14
CA GLU A 249 2.30 14.03 -13.19
C GLU A 249 2.72 13.88 -11.72
N LEU A 250 3.82 13.17 -11.45
CA LEU A 250 4.25 12.81 -10.10
C LEU A 250 5.49 13.59 -9.66
N GLN A 251 5.51 13.97 -8.39
CA GLN A 251 6.68 14.47 -7.70
C GLN A 251 7.20 13.45 -6.69
N HIS A 252 8.53 13.41 -6.52
CA HIS A 252 9.15 12.49 -5.57
C HIS A 252 9.06 13.07 -4.16
N ARG A 253 8.06 12.61 -3.41
CA ARG A 253 7.77 13.01 -2.03
C ARG A 253 7.55 11.75 -1.20
N PRO A 254 8.65 11.10 -0.75
CA PRO A 254 8.59 9.81 -0.09
C PRO A 254 7.75 9.90 1.19
N HIS A 255 6.89 8.93 1.43
CA HIS A 255 6.13 8.81 2.67
C HIS A 255 5.77 7.35 2.95
N ILE A 256 5.25 7.09 4.15
CA ILE A 256 4.98 5.72 4.62
C ILE A 256 3.54 5.63 5.08
N HIS A 257 2.77 4.72 4.47
CA HIS A 257 1.47 4.35 4.99
C HIS A 257 1.63 3.38 6.17
N LEU A 258 1.13 3.78 7.32
CA LEU A 258 1.01 2.95 8.51
C LEU A 258 -0.43 2.45 8.60
N ILE A 259 -0.61 1.13 8.59
CA ILE A 259 -1.93 0.50 8.73
C ILE A 259 -1.85 -0.56 9.82
N GLY A 260 -2.56 -0.36 10.92
CA GLY A 260 -2.41 -1.22 12.09
C GLY A 260 -3.44 -0.98 13.17
N ALA A 261 -3.29 -1.71 14.27
CA ALA A 261 -4.10 -1.58 15.47
C ALA A 261 -3.26 -1.05 16.63
N CYS A 262 -3.76 -0.05 17.35
CA CYS A 262 -3.17 0.47 18.58
C CYS A 262 -4.27 0.99 19.54
N PRO A 263 -4.00 1.08 20.84
CA PRO A 263 -4.92 1.70 21.79
C PRO A 263 -5.08 3.21 21.56
N TRP A 264 -4.05 3.86 21.01
CA TRP A 264 -4.01 5.29 20.77
C TRP A 264 -3.10 5.61 19.60
N PHE A 265 -3.45 6.65 18.83
CA PHE A 265 -2.64 7.17 17.75
C PHE A 265 -2.42 8.68 17.94
N PRO A 266 -1.18 9.19 17.79
CA PRO A 266 -0.88 10.60 18.00
C PRO A 266 -1.66 11.51 17.05
N GLY A 267 -2.09 12.67 17.56
CA GLY A 267 -2.76 13.71 16.79
C GLY A 267 -2.79 15.02 17.55
N GLY A 268 -3.36 16.07 16.94
CA GLY A 268 -3.52 17.37 17.58
C GLY A 268 -2.18 17.98 18.00
N ASP A 269 -2.06 18.36 19.27
CA ASP A 269 -0.88 19.07 19.76
C ASP A 269 0.39 18.21 19.73
N VAL A 270 0.28 16.87 19.88
CA VAL A 270 1.45 15.97 19.80
C VAL A 270 2.09 16.04 18.41
N THR A 271 1.30 15.89 17.34
CA THR A 271 1.83 15.89 15.97
C THR A 271 2.29 17.28 15.55
N LYS A 272 1.65 18.36 16.05
CA LYS A 272 2.12 19.74 15.87
C LYS A 272 3.47 20.00 16.53
N LEU A 273 3.69 19.50 17.74
CA LEU A 273 4.97 19.61 18.43
C LEU A 273 6.08 18.85 17.69
N VAL A 274 5.80 17.62 17.24
CA VAL A 274 6.76 16.83 16.45
C VAL A 274 7.11 17.56 15.16
N ASN A 275 6.12 18.08 14.43
CA ASN A 275 6.35 18.83 13.20
C ASN A 275 7.16 20.11 13.45
N ALA A 276 6.82 20.89 14.47
CA ALA A 276 7.53 22.13 14.77
C ALA A 276 9.00 21.93 15.14
N GLU A 277 9.37 20.75 15.67
CA GLU A 277 10.76 20.44 16.05
C GLU A 277 11.53 19.75 14.93
N THR A 278 10.88 18.90 14.13
CA THR A 278 11.56 17.96 13.22
C THR A 278 11.18 18.12 11.75
N ASP A 279 10.21 18.97 11.43
CA ASP A 279 9.54 19.10 10.13
C ASP A 279 8.87 17.82 9.61
N TRP A 280 8.85 16.74 10.39
CA TRP A 280 8.10 15.52 10.04
C TRP A 280 6.60 15.76 10.15
N VAL A 281 5.85 15.18 9.21
CA VAL A 281 4.40 15.19 9.28
C VAL A 281 3.87 13.81 9.60
N ILE A 282 3.08 13.76 10.67
CA ILE A 282 2.33 12.59 11.10
C ILE A 282 0.86 12.91 10.91
N HIS A 283 0.24 12.34 9.88
CA HIS A 283 -1.14 12.61 9.54
C HIS A 283 -1.97 11.33 9.61
N ARG A 284 -3.09 11.37 10.32
CA ARG A 284 -4.02 10.24 10.42
C ARG A 284 -5.12 10.41 9.37
N ILE A 285 -5.21 9.45 8.44
CA ILE A 285 -6.24 9.43 7.41
C ILE A 285 -7.56 8.96 8.06
N THR A 286 -8.53 9.86 8.16
CA THR A 286 -9.87 9.55 8.67
C THR A 286 -10.88 9.56 7.54
N GLY A 287 -11.82 8.61 7.52
CA GLY A 287 -12.92 8.66 6.56
C GLY A 287 -13.73 9.95 6.71
N LYS A 288 -14.31 10.46 5.61
CA LYS A 288 -15.13 11.69 5.50
C LYS A 288 -16.40 11.73 6.38
N ARG A 289 -16.49 10.94 7.45
CA ARG A 289 -17.57 11.07 8.44
C ARG A 289 -17.42 12.44 9.10
N GLU A 290 -18.48 13.23 9.05
CA GLU A 290 -18.52 14.58 9.61
C GLU A 290 -17.93 14.63 11.04
N GLY A 291 -16.81 15.33 11.21
CA GLY A 291 -16.17 15.60 12.50
C GLY A 291 -14.91 14.78 12.79
N ASN A 292 -14.12 15.27 13.74
CA ASN A 292 -12.85 14.71 14.24
C ASN A 292 -13.01 13.31 14.87
N SER A 293 -13.42 12.31 14.08
CA SER A 293 -13.55 10.94 14.55
C SER A 293 -12.19 10.44 15.04
N PRO A 294 -12.11 9.90 16.28
CA PRO A 294 -10.89 9.25 16.75
C PRO A 294 -10.64 7.92 16.02
N ILE A 295 -11.65 7.41 15.31
CA ILE A 295 -11.61 6.16 14.56
C ILE A 295 -11.26 6.48 13.10
N SER A 296 -10.11 5.99 12.65
CA SER A 296 -9.68 6.06 11.26
C SER A 296 -10.29 4.92 10.44
N LEU A 297 -10.23 3.68 10.94
CA LEU A 297 -10.78 2.49 10.28
C LEU A 297 -11.81 1.79 11.19
N GLY A 298 -13.08 1.82 10.80
CA GLY A 298 -14.18 1.26 11.59
C GLY A 298 -14.18 -0.27 11.55
N GLY A 299 -14.41 -0.83 10.37
CA GLY A 299 -14.58 -2.28 10.15
C GLY A 299 -13.52 -2.91 9.25
N ILE A 300 -13.66 -4.22 9.00
CA ILE A 300 -12.77 -4.97 8.09
C ILE A 300 -12.80 -4.41 6.65
N ARG A 301 -13.94 -3.85 6.21
CA ARG A 301 -14.07 -3.19 4.90
C ARG A 301 -13.17 -1.95 4.81
N ASP A 302 -13.12 -1.12 5.86
CA ASP A 302 -12.26 0.07 5.89
C ASP A 302 -10.79 -0.31 5.88
N VAL A 303 -10.41 -1.36 6.64
CA VAL A 303 -9.04 -1.91 6.60
C VAL A 303 -8.72 -2.44 5.21
N ALA A 304 -9.63 -3.18 4.57
CA ALA A 304 -9.46 -3.66 3.21
C ALA A 304 -9.28 -2.49 2.22
N ARG A 305 -10.07 -1.41 2.35
CA ARG A 305 -9.91 -0.20 1.52
C ARG A 305 -8.51 0.40 1.69
N ALA A 306 -8.08 0.64 2.93
CA ALA A 306 -6.78 1.24 3.22
C ALA A 306 -5.61 0.37 2.70
N VAL A 307 -5.67 -0.95 2.91
CA VAL A 307 -4.62 -1.88 2.48
C VAL A 307 -4.58 -2.02 0.95
N VAL A 308 -5.74 -2.19 0.29
CA VAL A 308 -5.81 -2.29 -1.17
C VAL A 308 -5.36 -0.99 -1.82
N TYR A 309 -5.76 0.16 -1.27
CA TYR A 309 -5.30 1.47 -1.70
C TYR A 309 -3.79 1.60 -1.58
N ALA A 310 -3.21 1.44 -0.37
CA ALA A 310 -1.77 1.62 -0.17
C ALA A 310 -0.93 0.62 -0.98
N LEU A 311 -1.41 -0.60 -1.21
CA LEU A 311 -0.73 -1.57 -2.08
C LEU A 311 -0.83 -1.23 -3.57
N SER A 312 -1.79 -0.41 -4.00
CA SER A 312 -1.93 -0.06 -5.41
C SER A 312 -0.74 0.76 -5.91
N HIS A 313 -0.17 1.58 -5.04
CA HIS A 313 0.95 2.49 -5.31
C HIS A 313 2.13 2.28 -4.34
N VAL A 314 2.27 1.11 -3.73
CA VAL A 314 3.46 0.82 -2.91
C VAL A 314 4.71 0.76 -3.79
N ALA A 315 5.82 1.30 -3.31
CA ALA A 315 7.11 1.24 -3.97
C ALA A 315 7.51 -0.20 -4.31
N ILE A 316 7.85 -0.46 -5.57
CA ILE A 316 8.38 -1.72 -6.07
C ILE A 316 9.86 -1.55 -6.40
N ASP A 317 10.71 -2.28 -5.66
CA ASP A 317 12.12 -2.38 -5.98
C ASP A 317 12.32 -3.36 -7.15
N THR A 318 12.71 -2.78 -8.28
CA THR A 318 13.03 -3.46 -9.55
C THR A 318 14.54 -3.54 -9.80
N ARG A 319 15.37 -3.01 -8.88
CA ARG A 319 16.83 -3.01 -9.04
C ARG A 319 17.35 -4.45 -8.99
N GLU A 320 18.19 -4.82 -9.95
CA GLU A 320 18.80 -6.15 -9.99
C GLU A 320 19.78 -6.34 -8.82
N ASP A 321 19.55 -7.33 -7.96
CA ASP A 321 20.47 -7.71 -6.87
C ASP A 321 21.65 -8.59 -7.37
N GLY A 322 21.83 -8.69 -8.69
CA GLY A 322 22.85 -9.52 -9.33
C GLY A 322 22.65 -11.03 -9.15
N LYS A 323 21.51 -11.49 -8.61
CA LYS A 323 21.23 -12.92 -8.36
C LYS A 323 20.21 -13.55 -9.30
N GLY A 324 19.92 -12.92 -10.44
CA GLY A 324 19.15 -13.53 -11.54
C GLY A 324 17.75 -14.01 -11.15
N GLY A 325 17.16 -13.43 -10.10
CA GLY A 325 15.84 -13.76 -9.59
C GLY A 325 14.78 -12.78 -10.08
N ASP A 326 13.63 -13.31 -10.46
CA ASP A 326 12.42 -12.64 -10.94
C ASP A 326 11.67 -11.95 -9.77
N HIS A 327 12.35 -11.05 -9.04
CA HIS A 327 11.91 -10.60 -7.71
C HIS A 327 11.68 -9.08 -7.62
N ASN A 328 10.62 -8.62 -8.27
CA ASN A 328 9.99 -7.34 -7.92
C ASN A 328 9.54 -7.40 -6.45
N LYS A 329 10.22 -6.67 -5.56
CA LYS A 329 9.93 -6.67 -4.12
C LYS A 329 9.34 -5.33 -3.74
N TYR A 330 8.13 -5.33 -3.20
CA TYR A 330 7.58 -4.12 -2.61
C TYR A 330 8.29 -3.79 -1.29
N ILE A 331 8.43 -2.51 -0.96
CA ILE A 331 9.14 -2.05 0.24
C ILE A 331 8.16 -1.89 1.40
N TYR A 332 8.38 -2.68 2.46
CA TYR A 332 7.49 -2.72 3.62
C TYR A 332 8.20 -3.19 4.90
N GLY A 333 7.62 -2.83 6.04
CA GLY A 333 7.98 -3.32 7.37
C GLY A 333 6.74 -3.85 8.10
N LYS A 334 6.90 -4.85 8.97
CA LYS A 334 5.81 -5.38 9.81
C LYS A 334 6.17 -5.20 11.28
N LYS A 335 5.21 -4.86 12.13
CA LYS A 335 5.43 -4.67 13.57
C LYS A 335 4.32 -5.33 14.39
N GLY A 336 4.69 -5.87 15.56
CA GLY A 336 3.76 -6.44 16.52
C GLY A 336 3.62 -7.96 16.45
N LYS A 337 3.69 -8.61 17.62
CA LYS A 337 3.59 -10.08 17.74
C LYS A 337 2.20 -10.60 17.37
N GLU A 338 1.14 -9.86 17.69
CA GLU A 338 -0.23 -10.27 17.44
C GLU A 338 -0.58 -10.12 15.95
N PHE A 339 -0.05 -9.10 15.29
CA PHE A 339 -0.12 -9.00 13.83
C PHE A 339 0.60 -10.16 13.12
N LEU A 340 1.76 -10.59 13.63
CA LEU A 340 2.54 -11.68 13.02
C LEU A 340 1.98 -13.08 13.30
N ASN A 341 1.24 -13.25 14.39
CA ASN A 341 0.70 -14.54 14.84
C ASN A 341 -0.84 -14.63 14.71
N ALA A 342 -1.47 -13.74 13.95
CA ALA A 342 -2.89 -13.79 13.70
C ALA A 342 -3.29 -15.13 13.08
N ASP A 343 -4.40 -15.70 13.54
CA ASP A 343 -5.02 -16.88 12.95
C ASP A 343 -5.74 -16.51 11.65
N ASP A 344 -6.05 -17.50 10.80
CA ASP A 344 -6.78 -17.29 9.54
C ASP A 344 -8.29 -17.10 9.75
N ARG A 345 -8.72 -16.69 10.95
CA ARG A 345 -10.12 -16.62 11.35
C ARG A 345 -10.93 -15.65 10.48
N ASP A 346 -10.33 -14.53 10.12
CA ASP A 346 -11.00 -13.47 9.35
C ASP A 346 -10.56 -13.51 7.88
N LEU A 347 -9.82 -14.54 7.43
CA LEU A 347 -9.18 -14.55 6.12
C LEU A 347 -10.18 -14.60 4.97
N GLU A 348 -11.23 -15.41 5.09
CA GLU A 348 -12.27 -15.49 4.05
C GLU A 348 -13.08 -14.19 3.97
N GLU A 349 -13.45 -13.60 5.11
CA GLU A 349 -14.11 -12.30 5.14
C GLU A 349 -13.19 -11.20 4.57
N ALA A 350 -11.90 -11.21 4.94
CA ALA A 350 -10.90 -10.29 4.40
C ALA A 350 -10.78 -10.40 2.88
N LYS A 351 -10.77 -11.61 2.32
CA LYS A 351 -10.77 -11.84 0.86
C LYS A 351 -12.02 -11.25 0.22
N ALA A 352 -13.20 -11.55 0.75
CA ALA A 352 -14.47 -11.04 0.24
C ALA A 352 -14.49 -9.50 0.24
N LYS A 353 -14.07 -8.85 1.34
CA LYS A 353 -14.03 -7.39 1.44
C LYS A 353 -12.96 -6.77 0.53
N CYS A 354 -11.79 -7.40 0.37
CA CYS A 354 -10.77 -6.96 -0.60
C CYS A 354 -11.30 -7.03 -2.04
N ASN A 355 -11.97 -8.12 -2.42
CA ASN A 355 -12.58 -8.28 -3.74
C ASN A 355 -13.69 -7.25 -3.99
N ALA A 356 -14.47 -6.92 -2.96
CA ALA A 356 -15.54 -5.92 -3.07
C ALA A 356 -15.00 -4.49 -3.29
N VAL A 357 -13.88 -4.12 -2.65
CA VAL A 357 -13.34 -2.75 -2.71
C VAL A 357 -12.38 -2.53 -3.87
N ALA A 358 -11.72 -3.59 -4.37
CA ALA A 358 -10.70 -3.46 -5.41
C ALA A 358 -11.19 -2.85 -6.72
N PRO A 359 -12.38 -3.17 -7.27
CA PRO A 359 -12.87 -2.50 -8.49
C PRO A 359 -13.00 -0.98 -8.32
N LEU A 360 -13.38 -0.53 -7.12
CA LEU A 360 -13.57 0.90 -6.81
C LEU A 360 -12.23 1.64 -6.70
N LEU A 361 -11.21 0.96 -6.18
CA LEU A 361 -9.91 1.56 -5.84
C LEU A 361 -8.84 1.37 -6.91
N LEU A 362 -8.92 0.30 -7.69
CA LEU A 362 -7.91 -0.09 -8.68
C LEU A 362 -8.37 0.13 -10.11
N GLY A 363 -9.58 0.66 -10.34
CA GLY A 363 -10.13 0.90 -11.68
C GLY A 363 -10.31 -0.38 -12.52
N ILE A 364 -10.28 -1.57 -11.90
CA ILE A 364 -10.42 -2.84 -12.62
C ILE A 364 -11.89 -3.22 -12.79
N GLU A 365 -12.19 -3.89 -13.90
CA GLU A 365 -13.50 -4.50 -14.07
C GLU A 365 -13.74 -5.54 -12.98
N LYS A 366 -14.89 -5.48 -12.30
CA LYS A 366 -15.23 -6.43 -11.23
C LYS A 366 -15.24 -7.91 -11.70
N MET A 367 -15.36 -8.19 -13.01
CA MET A 367 -15.24 -9.57 -13.57
C MET A 367 -13.80 -10.10 -13.55
N GLU A 368 -12.79 -9.23 -13.52
CA GLU A 368 -11.39 -9.64 -13.42
C GLU A 368 -10.97 -9.87 -11.95
N ALA A 369 -11.74 -9.33 -11.00
CA ALA A 369 -11.50 -9.43 -9.57
C ALA A 369 -12.10 -10.71 -8.95
N SER A 370 -13.39 -10.97 -9.19
CA SER A 370 -14.17 -12.02 -8.52
C SER A 370 -15.14 -12.74 -9.46
N CYS A 371 -15.69 -13.86 -8.98
CA CYS A 371 -16.91 -14.45 -9.55
C CYS A 371 -18.06 -13.43 -9.53
N ARG A 372 -19.10 -13.68 -10.33
CA ARG A 372 -20.35 -12.92 -10.38
C ARG A 372 -21.58 -13.80 -10.60
N GLU A 373 -21.43 -15.10 -10.44
CA GLU A 373 -22.54 -16.01 -10.68
C GLU A 373 -23.65 -15.71 -9.69
N GLU A 374 -24.87 -15.53 -10.19
CA GLU A 374 -26.05 -15.36 -9.34
C GLU A 374 -26.39 -16.72 -8.75
N ILE A 375 -26.23 -16.84 -7.43
CA ILE A 375 -26.51 -18.06 -6.68
C ILE A 375 -27.64 -17.79 -5.68
N PRO A 376 -28.44 -18.80 -5.31
CA PRO A 376 -29.44 -18.64 -4.25
C PRO A 376 -28.79 -18.13 -2.96
N GLU A 377 -29.40 -17.16 -2.28
CA GLU A 377 -28.84 -16.56 -1.05
C GLU A 377 -28.59 -17.62 0.05
N GLU A 378 -29.41 -18.68 0.11
CA GLU A 378 -29.24 -19.82 1.02
C GLU A 378 -27.93 -20.60 0.80
N GLU A 379 -27.36 -20.53 -0.41
CA GLU A 379 -26.10 -21.19 -0.80
C GLU A 379 -24.89 -20.25 -0.61
N THR A 380 -25.11 -19.03 -0.14
CA THR A 380 -24.04 -18.10 0.18
C THR A 380 -23.66 -18.29 1.65
N ASP A 381 -22.46 -18.83 1.89
CA ASP A 381 -21.87 -18.92 3.24
C ASP A 381 -21.48 -17.54 3.81
N HIS A 382 -21.77 -16.47 3.08
CA HIS A 382 -21.44 -15.10 3.46
C HIS A 382 -22.71 -14.36 3.83
N ASP A 383 -22.81 -13.95 5.10
CA ASP A 383 -23.75 -12.92 5.56
C ASP A 383 -23.48 -11.65 4.72
N SER A 384 -24.17 -11.58 3.58
CA SER A 384 -24.05 -10.51 2.60
C SER A 384 -24.82 -9.35 3.17
N ASP A 385 -24.21 -8.61 4.10
CA ASP A 385 -24.86 -7.49 4.79
C ASP A 385 -25.41 -6.52 3.72
N PRO A 386 -26.74 -6.49 3.48
CA PRO A 386 -27.31 -5.79 2.33
C PRO A 386 -27.30 -4.26 2.52
N ALA A 387 -26.86 -3.79 3.69
CA ALA A 387 -26.87 -2.39 4.11
C ALA A 387 -25.77 -1.51 3.47
N ASP A 388 -25.03 -2.02 2.49
CA ASP A 388 -23.74 -1.44 2.09
C ASP A 388 -23.67 -0.97 0.61
N GLU A 389 -24.78 -1.06 -0.13
CA GLU A 389 -24.97 -0.34 -1.41
C GLU A 389 -25.29 1.15 -1.18
N ASP A 390 -25.93 1.51 -0.06
CA ASP A 390 -26.28 2.89 0.31
C ASP A 390 -25.06 3.79 0.61
N ALA A 391 -23.89 3.22 0.91
CA ALA A 391 -22.67 3.99 1.15
C ALA A 391 -22.00 4.51 -0.14
N LEU A 392 -22.57 4.20 -1.30
CA LEU A 392 -22.16 4.72 -2.61
C LEU A 392 -23.19 5.71 -3.20
N ASP A 393 -24.32 5.92 -2.52
CA ASP A 393 -25.48 6.69 -3.04
C ASP A 393 -25.43 8.19 -2.74
N ASP A 394 -24.33 8.70 -2.16
CA ASP A 394 -24.11 10.15 -2.03
C ASP A 394 -23.81 10.87 -3.37
N LEU A 395 -24.08 10.25 -4.53
CA LEU A 395 -23.85 10.87 -5.84
C LEU A 395 -25.00 10.86 -6.84
N GLU A 396 -26.10 10.09 -6.70
CA GLU A 396 -27.22 10.20 -7.64
C GLU A 396 -28.58 10.03 -6.94
N ASP A 397 -29.24 11.16 -6.68
CA ASP A 397 -30.64 11.28 -6.25
C ASP A 397 -31.62 10.75 -7.32
N ASP A 398 -32.76 10.25 -6.83
CA ASP A 398 -34.03 9.92 -7.51
C ASP A 398 -34.19 8.50 -8.11
N ALA A 399 -34.84 7.61 -7.35
CA ALA A 399 -36.26 7.28 -7.59
C ALA A 399 -36.79 6.20 -6.63
N GLU A 400 -37.81 6.58 -5.84
CA GLU A 400 -38.67 5.63 -5.12
C GLU A 400 -39.49 4.76 -6.09
N THR A 401 -39.46 3.44 -5.93
CA THR A 401 -40.67 2.62 -6.12
C THR A 401 -40.68 1.37 -5.24
N SER A 402 -41.65 1.35 -4.33
CA SER A 402 -42.08 0.23 -3.49
C SER A 402 -43.18 -0.58 -4.21
N SER A 403 -43.02 -1.91 -4.26
CA SER A 403 -44.14 -2.85 -4.14
C SER A 403 -43.63 -4.27 -3.82
N THR A 404 -44.03 -4.76 -2.66
CA THR A 404 -43.85 -6.12 -2.13
C THR A 404 -44.80 -7.11 -2.81
N ASP A 405 -44.26 -8.17 -3.40
CA ASP A 405 -44.95 -9.41 -3.77
C ASP A 405 -44.06 -10.63 -3.45
N GLU A 406 -44.70 -11.80 -3.37
CA GLU A 406 -44.39 -12.98 -2.56
C GLU A 406 -43.34 -13.95 -3.17
N ASP A 407 -42.59 -14.64 -2.29
CA ASP A 407 -41.79 -15.86 -2.53
C ASP A 407 -40.74 -15.84 -3.67
N GLU A 408 -40.09 -14.69 -3.91
CA GLU A 408 -38.93 -14.63 -4.81
C GLU A 408 -37.70 -15.18 -4.08
N ILE A 409 -37.09 -16.25 -4.61
CA ILE A 409 -35.80 -16.75 -4.12
C ILE A 409 -34.81 -15.62 -4.32
N SER A 410 -34.33 -15.03 -3.23
CA SER A 410 -33.30 -14.01 -3.27
C SER A 410 -32.04 -14.60 -3.90
N MET A 411 -31.59 -13.96 -4.96
CA MET A 411 -30.34 -14.30 -5.64
C MET A 411 -29.26 -13.36 -5.13
N ALA A 412 -28.13 -13.90 -4.70
CA ALA A 412 -26.95 -13.12 -4.34
C ALA A 412 -25.84 -13.32 -5.38
N THR A 413 -25.02 -12.29 -5.58
CA THR A 413 -23.85 -12.40 -6.46
C THR A 413 -22.73 -13.13 -5.74
N CYS A 414 -22.24 -14.25 -6.28
CA CYS A 414 -21.07 -14.94 -5.75
C CYS A 414 -19.83 -14.03 -5.83
N HIS A 415 -19.10 -13.88 -4.73
CA HIS A 415 -17.87 -13.06 -4.65
C HIS A 415 -16.58 -13.87 -4.49
N GLY A 416 -16.64 -15.18 -4.75
CA GLY A 416 -15.49 -16.07 -4.63
C GLY A 416 -14.33 -15.71 -5.55
N ASN A 417 -13.12 -16.13 -5.18
CA ASN A 417 -11.93 -15.89 -5.97
C ASN A 417 -11.92 -16.80 -7.20
N LEU A 418 -11.55 -16.21 -8.34
CA LEU A 418 -11.24 -16.96 -9.54
C LEU A 418 -9.81 -17.50 -9.43
N VAL A 419 -9.68 -18.82 -9.31
CA VAL A 419 -8.41 -19.55 -9.23
C VAL A 419 -8.17 -20.26 -10.55
N SER A 420 -6.96 -20.15 -11.11
CA SER A 420 -6.62 -20.83 -12.34
C SER A 420 -6.72 -22.34 -12.17
N ILE A 421 -7.21 -23.06 -13.19
CA ILE A 421 -7.53 -24.49 -13.06
C ILE A 421 -6.31 -25.36 -12.71
N ASP A 422 -5.10 -24.92 -13.05
CA ASP A 422 -3.83 -25.57 -12.69
C ASP A 422 -3.46 -25.43 -11.21
N ARG A 423 -4.14 -24.54 -10.47
CA ARG A 423 -3.94 -24.28 -9.04
C ARG A 423 -5.20 -24.54 -8.20
N ALA A 424 -6.27 -25.02 -8.84
CA ALA A 424 -7.55 -25.28 -8.20
C ALA A 424 -7.52 -26.65 -7.48
N ASP A 425 -6.64 -26.79 -6.49
CA ASP A 425 -6.47 -28.04 -5.73
C ASP A 425 -7.69 -28.35 -4.85
N PHE A 426 -8.43 -27.32 -4.43
CA PHE A 426 -9.71 -27.45 -3.72
C PHE A 426 -10.78 -28.20 -4.53
N VAL A 427 -10.63 -28.27 -5.86
CA VAL A 427 -11.51 -29.09 -6.70
C VAL A 427 -11.40 -30.57 -6.36
N ASP A 428 -10.35 -31.01 -5.66
CA ASP A 428 -10.20 -32.38 -5.15
C ASP A 428 -10.67 -32.57 -3.71
N ASP A 429 -11.04 -31.49 -3.03
CA ASP A 429 -11.54 -31.52 -1.65
C ASP A 429 -13.00 -31.99 -1.61
N GLU A 430 -13.28 -33.08 -0.88
CA GLU A 430 -14.63 -33.65 -0.76
C GLU A 430 -15.60 -32.72 -0.03
N GLU A 431 -15.13 -31.95 0.95
CA GLU A 431 -15.94 -30.98 1.68
C GLU A 431 -16.35 -29.84 0.75
N TRP A 432 -15.40 -29.28 0.00
CA TRP A 432 -15.69 -28.24 -0.98
C TRP A 432 -16.68 -28.73 -2.05
N ARG A 433 -16.44 -29.93 -2.61
CA ARG A 433 -17.33 -30.54 -3.61
C ARG A 433 -18.76 -30.73 -3.10
N SER A 434 -18.93 -30.97 -1.80
CA SER A 434 -20.25 -31.14 -1.20
C SER A 434 -21.03 -29.84 -1.02
N LYS A 435 -20.34 -28.69 -1.07
CA LYS A 435 -20.92 -27.35 -0.86
C LYS A 435 -21.05 -26.55 -2.16
N ALA A 436 -20.08 -26.65 -3.07
CA ALA A 436 -20.04 -25.82 -4.27
C ALA A 436 -21.10 -26.23 -5.31
N LEU A 437 -21.97 -25.28 -5.69
CA LEU A 437 -23.08 -25.47 -6.62
C LEU A 437 -22.66 -26.07 -7.98
N PHE A 438 -21.49 -25.68 -8.48
CA PHE A 438 -20.93 -26.09 -9.78
C PHE A 438 -19.73 -27.07 -9.64
N ALA A 439 -19.61 -27.78 -8.51
CA ALA A 439 -18.49 -28.69 -8.25
C ALA A 439 -18.25 -29.73 -9.35
N ASP A 440 -19.31 -30.37 -9.86
CA ASP A 440 -19.20 -31.40 -10.90
C ASP A 440 -18.59 -30.86 -12.21
N GLU A 441 -18.94 -29.63 -12.57
CA GLU A 441 -18.40 -28.97 -13.76
C GLU A 441 -16.91 -28.63 -13.58
N ALA A 442 -16.55 -28.10 -12.40
CA ALA A 442 -15.16 -27.82 -12.06
C ALA A 442 -14.29 -29.10 -12.09
N VAL A 443 -14.78 -30.20 -11.51
CA VAL A 443 -14.08 -31.51 -11.51
C VAL A 443 -13.87 -32.01 -12.94
N ARG A 444 -14.91 -31.99 -13.77
CA ARG A 444 -14.81 -32.40 -15.18
C ARG A 444 -13.83 -31.52 -15.94
N ALA A 445 -13.85 -30.20 -15.72
CA ALA A 445 -12.93 -29.28 -16.36
C ALA A 445 -11.48 -29.54 -15.94
N LYS A 446 -11.22 -29.87 -14.67
CA LYS A 446 -9.88 -30.17 -14.16
C LYS A 446 -9.34 -31.48 -14.73
N GLN A 447 -10.17 -32.52 -14.76
CA GLN A 447 -9.84 -33.79 -15.42
C GLN A 447 -9.53 -33.59 -16.90
N GLU A 448 -10.37 -32.84 -17.61
CA GLU A 448 -10.12 -32.52 -19.01
C GLU A 448 -8.77 -31.80 -19.15
N TRP A 449 -8.50 -30.75 -18.36
CA TRP A 449 -7.23 -30.03 -18.35
C TRP A 449 -6.01 -30.95 -18.17
N GLU A 450 -6.07 -31.88 -17.21
CA GLU A 450 -5.01 -32.86 -16.95
C GLU A 450 -4.84 -33.84 -18.12
N GLU A 451 -5.93 -34.36 -18.70
CA GLU A 451 -5.89 -35.22 -19.89
C GLU A 451 -5.28 -34.51 -21.11
N LYS A 452 -5.42 -33.18 -21.20
CA LYS A 452 -4.75 -32.40 -22.24
C LYS A 452 -3.25 -32.22 -21.98
N GLY A 453 -2.68 -32.71 -20.88
CA GLY A 453 -1.30 -32.45 -20.51
C GLY A 453 -1.09 -31.08 -19.85
N GLY A 454 -2.14 -30.55 -19.22
CA GLY A 454 -2.11 -29.27 -18.53
C GLY A 454 -1.82 -28.09 -19.45
N TRP A 455 -0.96 -27.17 -19.00
CA TRP A 455 -0.66 -25.94 -19.71
C TRP A 455 -0.12 -26.18 -21.13
N GLU A 456 0.80 -27.13 -21.32
CA GLU A 456 1.46 -27.37 -22.61
C GLU A 456 0.45 -27.81 -23.68
N GLY A 457 -0.36 -28.84 -23.40
CA GLY A 457 -1.31 -29.31 -24.40
C GLY A 457 -2.62 -28.50 -24.43
N TRP A 458 -2.89 -27.65 -23.44
CA TRP A 458 -3.89 -26.59 -23.59
C TRP A 458 -3.41 -25.52 -24.58
N LEU A 459 -2.17 -25.05 -24.43
CA LEU A 459 -1.56 -24.06 -25.31
C LEU A 459 -1.42 -24.59 -26.74
N GLU A 460 -1.02 -25.85 -26.91
CA GLU A 460 -0.90 -26.50 -28.21
C GLU A 460 -2.20 -26.47 -29.00
N ARG A 461 -3.35 -26.69 -28.35
CA ARG A 461 -4.65 -26.64 -29.02
C ARG A 461 -5.05 -25.25 -29.45
N GLN A 462 -4.63 -24.24 -28.70
CA GLN A 462 -5.05 -22.85 -28.92
C GLN A 462 -4.15 -22.14 -29.93
N THR A 463 -2.86 -22.46 -29.92
CA THR A 463 -1.84 -21.78 -30.72
C THR A 463 -1.25 -22.64 -31.84
N GLY A 464 -1.46 -23.96 -31.79
CA GLY A 464 -0.76 -24.92 -32.65
C GLY A 464 0.71 -25.13 -32.27
N GLN A 465 1.18 -24.57 -31.14
CA GLN A 465 2.56 -24.68 -30.67
C GLN A 465 2.62 -25.54 -29.40
N ALA A 466 3.30 -26.68 -29.47
CA ALA A 466 3.43 -27.61 -28.35
C ALA A 466 4.31 -27.08 -27.21
N ARG A 467 5.14 -26.06 -27.48
CA ARG A 467 6.00 -25.41 -26.50
C ARG A 467 6.03 -23.91 -26.79
N LEU A 468 5.99 -23.13 -25.73
CA LEU A 468 6.40 -21.73 -25.80
C LEU A 468 7.86 -21.70 -26.27
N PRO A 469 8.29 -20.67 -27.03
CA PRO A 469 9.70 -20.33 -27.04
C PRO A 469 10.14 -20.28 -25.59
N THR A 470 11.12 -21.09 -25.18
CA THR A 470 11.78 -20.83 -23.90
C THR A 470 12.28 -19.41 -24.02
N ASP A 471 11.73 -18.49 -23.21
CA ASP A 471 12.19 -17.11 -23.11
C ASP A 471 13.70 -17.15 -23.27
N GLY A 472 14.21 -16.42 -24.25
CA GLY A 472 15.60 -16.48 -24.68
C GLY A 472 16.55 -16.09 -23.55
N ALA A 473 16.75 -16.99 -22.59
CA ALA A 473 18.06 -17.26 -22.04
C ALA A 473 18.89 -17.77 -23.21
N GLU A 474 19.25 -16.85 -24.13
CA GLU A 474 20.54 -16.92 -24.75
C GLU A 474 21.49 -17.21 -23.61
N SER A 475 22.06 -18.41 -23.61
CA SER A 475 23.21 -18.70 -22.78
C SER A 475 24.19 -17.58 -23.08
N VAL A 476 24.30 -16.63 -22.16
CA VAL A 476 25.38 -15.65 -22.18
C VAL A 476 26.61 -16.55 -22.09
N ASP A 477 27.27 -16.75 -23.24
CA ASP A 477 28.49 -17.54 -23.32
C ASP A 477 29.42 -16.95 -22.26
N SER A 478 29.60 -17.70 -21.17
CA SER A 478 30.55 -17.33 -20.14
C SER A 478 31.86 -17.01 -20.84
N PRO A 479 32.45 -15.82 -20.65
CA PRO A 479 33.75 -15.54 -21.22
C PRO A 479 34.72 -16.64 -20.73
N PRO A 480 35.57 -17.19 -21.61
CA PRO A 480 36.48 -18.24 -21.23
C PRO A 480 37.36 -17.75 -20.07
N PRO A 481 37.71 -18.62 -19.11
CA PRO A 481 38.49 -18.24 -17.95
C PRO A 481 39.83 -17.65 -18.42
N GLY A 482 40.04 -16.38 -18.09
CA GLY A 482 41.30 -15.66 -18.24
C GLY A 482 42.05 -15.60 -16.93
#